data_AF-A0A1A2PJB7-F1
#
_entry.id   AF-A0A1A2PJB7-F1
#
_cell.length_a   1.000
_cell.length_b   1.000
_cell.length_c   1.000
_cell.angle_alpha   90.00
_cell.angle_beta   90.00
_cell.angle_gamma   90.00
#
_symmetry.space_group_name_H-M   'P 1'
#
loop_
_entity.id
_entity.type
_entity.pdbx_description
1 polymer ?
#
loop_
_entity_poly.entity_id
_entity_poly.type
_entity_poly.pdbx_seq_one_letter_code
_entity_poly.pdbx_strand_id
1 'polypeptide(L)'
;MVGASAASAAAGATAGAVSGRSAEQQRLQRLVDAVARQEPRLSWAAGLRDDGTTTLVTDLAGGWIPPHVRLPAHVTLLSPAVRRHDMTAVDLLGAVTVAAAHDANSYVVEPGSDEPVLSGDRLARSAAPDVDELGPTLVDAVRRRDGLPRIAQAIAAPAVRKTGVLDSEAQLLRQSVADIQQSVIAAYPDHGLAAAGDWMLLAAIEALIDGHTYLANYHLAWFNALVLRVTS
;
A
#
# COMPACT_ATOMS: atom_id res chain seq x y z
N MET A 1 -25.53 -43.70 26.85
CA MET A 1 -24.51 -43.62 25.77
C MET A 1 -24.59 -42.35 24.92
N VAL A 2 -25.65 -41.53 25.01
CA VAL A 2 -25.87 -40.35 24.14
C VAL A 2 -25.01 -39.12 24.53
N GLY A 3 -24.59 -38.99 25.79
CA GLY A 3 -23.82 -37.83 26.28
C GLY A 3 -22.34 -37.81 25.89
N ALA A 4 -21.70 -38.97 25.72
CA ALA A 4 -20.28 -39.06 25.38
C ALA A 4 -20.02 -38.67 23.92
N SER A 5 -20.93 -39.05 23.00
CA SER A 5 -20.84 -38.74 21.58
C SER A 5 -21.02 -37.24 21.30
N ALA A 6 -21.94 -36.58 22.01
CA ALA A 6 -22.17 -35.14 21.89
C ALA A 6 -20.99 -34.32 22.45
N ALA A 7 -20.39 -34.74 23.56
CA ALA A 7 -19.20 -34.09 24.13
C ALA A 7 -17.96 -34.26 23.22
N SER A 8 -17.79 -35.44 22.62
CA SER A 8 -16.70 -35.70 21.66
C SER A 8 -16.84 -34.88 20.36
N ALA A 9 -18.07 -34.74 19.85
CA ALA A 9 -18.34 -33.90 18.68
C ALA A 9 -18.10 -32.41 18.96
N ALA A 10 -18.51 -31.92 20.14
CA ALA A 10 -18.25 -30.54 20.57
C ALA A 10 -16.74 -30.27 20.73
N ALA A 11 -15.99 -31.19 21.35
CA ALA A 11 -14.55 -31.08 21.47
C ALA A 11 -13.83 -31.08 20.11
N GLY A 12 -14.22 -31.98 19.19
CA GLY A 12 -13.68 -32.03 17.83
C GLY A 12 -13.95 -30.76 17.03
N ALA A 13 -15.15 -30.18 17.16
CA ALA A 13 -15.50 -28.90 16.53
C ALA A 13 -14.66 -27.74 17.10
N THR A 14 -14.45 -27.69 18.42
CA THR A 14 -13.59 -26.66 19.03
C THR A 14 -12.12 -26.79 18.62
N ALA A 15 -11.59 -28.01 18.55
CA ALA A 15 -10.22 -28.26 18.09
C ALA A 15 -10.04 -27.85 16.63
N GLY A 16 -10.99 -28.21 15.76
CA GLY A 16 -10.98 -27.80 14.34
C GLY A 16 -11.04 -26.28 14.15
N ALA A 17 -11.86 -25.59 14.94
CA ALA A 17 -11.95 -24.12 14.91
C ALA A 17 -10.65 -23.44 15.37
N VAL A 18 -9.99 -23.96 16.40
CA VAL A 18 -8.68 -23.46 16.87
C VAL A 18 -7.61 -23.68 15.80
N SER A 19 -7.52 -24.89 15.23
CA SER A 19 -6.57 -25.19 14.15
C SER A 19 -6.79 -24.30 12.93
N GLY A 20 -8.04 -24.07 12.53
CA GLY A 20 -8.37 -23.16 11.43
C GLY A 20 -7.93 -21.72 11.69
N ARG A 21 -8.20 -21.20 12.90
CA ARG A 21 -7.76 -19.85 13.28
C ARG A 21 -6.24 -19.72 13.29
N SER A 22 -5.52 -20.71 13.81
CA SER A 22 -4.05 -20.71 13.80
C SER A 22 -3.48 -20.76 12.37
N ALA A 23 -4.10 -21.52 11.47
CA ALA A 23 -3.70 -21.59 10.06
C ALA A 23 -3.91 -20.24 9.34
N GLU A 24 -5.05 -19.57 9.59
CA GLU A 24 -5.31 -18.23 9.04
C GLU A 24 -4.35 -17.19 9.58
N GLN A 25 -4.05 -17.21 10.89
CA GLN A 25 -3.05 -16.33 11.48
C GLN A 25 -1.68 -16.49 10.80
N GLN A 26 -1.23 -17.73 10.60
CA GLN A 26 0.03 -18.02 9.92
C GLN A 26 0.01 -17.59 8.45
N ARG A 27 -1.11 -17.77 7.76
CA ARG A 27 -1.30 -17.27 6.39
C ARG A 27 -1.16 -15.75 6.33
N LEU A 28 -1.84 -15.01 7.21
CA LEU A 28 -1.74 -13.56 7.27
C LEU A 28 -0.31 -13.10 7.61
N GLN A 29 0.37 -13.78 8.54
CA GLN A 29 1.76 -13.46 8.87
C GLN A 29 2.67 -13.61 7.65
N ARG A 30 2.52 -14.67 6.85
CA ARG A 30 3.30 -14.83 5.60
C ARG A 30 3.06 -13.69 4.61
N LEU A 31 1.84 -13.16 4.51
CA LEU A 31 1.54 -12.00 3.65
C LEU A 31 2.23 -10.74 4.16
N VAL A 32 2.20 -10.51 5.48
CA VAL A 32 2.87 -9.38 6.13
C VAL A 32 4.38 -9.48 5.96
N ASP A 33 4.96 -10.65 6.23
CA ASP A 33 6.39 -10.87 6.11
C ASP A 33 6.87 -10.66 4.66
N ALA A 34 6.06 -11.02 3.66
CA ALA A 34 6.41 -10.86 2.24
C ALA A 34 6.56 -9.40 1.81
N VAL A 35 5.77 -8.48 2.40
CA VAL A 35 5.93 -7.04 2.16
C VAL A 35 6.97 -6.42 3.10
N ALA A 36 7.05 -6.88 4.35
CA ALA A 36 8.07 -6.45 5.29
C ALA A 36 9.49 -6.81 4.83
N ARG A 37 9.70 -7.95 4.15
CA ARG A 37 11.00 -8.28 3.53
C ARG A 37 11.44 -7.27 2.47
N GLN A 38 10.48 -6.68 1.75
CA GLN A 38 10.77 -5.69 0.71
C GLN A 38 11.05 -4.31 1.33
N GLU A 39 10.36 -3.96 2.41
CA GLU A 39 10.57 -2.72 3.14
C GLU A 39 10.36 -2.92 4.66
N PRO A 40 11.40 -3.37 5.39
CA PRO A 40 11.27 -3.74 6.81
C PRO A 40 11.23 -2.53 7.73
N ARG A 41 11.59 -1.34 7.22
CA ARG A 41 11.62 -0.08 7.98
C ARG A 41 10.23 0.48 8.25
N LEU A 42 9.19 -0.06 7.63
CA LEU A 42 7.80 0.33 7.81
C LEU A 42 7.05 -0.66 8.69
N SER A 43 5.99 -0.19 9.33
CA SER A 43 5.03 -1.07 9.99
C SER A 43 3.98 -1.55 8.98
N TRP A 44 3.63 -2.83 9.08
CA TRP A 44 2.72 -3.51 8.17
C TRP A 44 1.69 -4.30 8.95
N ALA A 45 0.47 -4.40 8.43
CA ALA A 45 -0.53 -5.29 8.99
C ALA A 45 -1.42 -5.89 7.91
N ALA A 46 -1.86 -7.12 8.13
CA ALA A 46 -2.86 -7.79 7.31
C ALA A 46 -3.97 -8.33 8.19
N GLY A 47 -5.21 -8.19 7.75
CA GLY A 47 -6.39 -8.63 8.50
C GLY A 47 -7.44 -9.30 7.63
N LEU A 48 -8.08 -10.34 8.17
CA LEU A 48 -9.20 -11.03 7.55
C LEU A 48 -10.52 -10.39 8.02
N ARG A 49 -11.30 -9.83 7.09
CA ARG A 49 -12.62 -9.26 7.37
C ARG A 49 -13.70 -10.34 7.46
N ASP A 50 -14.86 -9.98 8.01
CA ASP A 50 -16.00 -10.88 8.16
C ASP A 50 -16.55 -11.40 6.82
N ASP A 51 -16.36 -10.65 5.74
CA ASP A 51 -16.73 -11.03 4.37
C ASP A 51 -15.70 -11.97 3.69
N GLY A 52 -14.65 -12.37 4.41
CA GLY A 52 -13.59 -13.24 3.92
C GLY A 52 -12.50 -12.51 3.14
N THR A 53 -12.57 -11.18 2.97
CA THR A 53 -11.52 -10.42 2.29
C THR A 53 -10.30 -10.22 3.20
N THR A 54 -9.10 -10.34 2.61
CA THR A 54 -7.85 -10.01 3.32
C THR A 54 -7.44 -8.58 2.95
N THR A 55 -7.36 -7.68 3.91
CA THR A 55 -6.85 -6.31 3.71
C THR A 55 -5.40 -6.22 4.19
N LEU A 56 -4.54 -5.58 3.40
CA LEU A 56 -3.14 -5.28 3.73
C LEU A 56 -2.94 -3.76 3.83
N VAL A 57 -2.22 -3.31 4.86
CA VAL A 57 -1.98 -1.89 5.13
C VAL A 57 -0.56 -1.61 5.62
N THR A 58 -0.14 -0.37 5.43
CA THR A 58 0.94 0.30 6.18
C THR A 58 0.42 1.65 6.66
N ASP A 59 0.91 2.11 7.80
CA ASP A 59 0.61 3.41 8.38
C ASP A 59 1.41 4.57 7.78
N LEU A 60 2.36 4.30 6.86
CA LEU A 60 3.18 5.31 6.19
C LEU A 60 2.39 6.54 5.72
N ALA A 61 1.24 6.35 5.08
CA ALA A 61 0.38 7.44 4.66
C ALA A 61 -1.10 7.02 4.65
N GLY A 62 -1.59 6.55 5.81
CA GLY A 62 -3.01 6.24 6.01
C GLY A 62 -3.55 5.08 5.16
N GLY A 63 -2.70 4.12 4.80
CA GLY A 63 -3.05 2.95 3.99
C GLY A 63 -2.49 2.95 2.56
N TRP A 64 -1.84 4.03 2.11
CA TRP A 64 -1.14 4.03 0.83
C TRP A 64 0.06 3.09 0.84
N ILE A 65 0.12 2.18 -0.14
CA ILE A 65 1.27 1.30 -0.36
C ILE A 65 2.27 1.93 -1.36
N PRO A 66 3.55 2.11 -0.98
CA PRO A 66 4.63 2.58 -1.86
C PRO A 66 4.78 1.82 -3.18
N PRO A 67 5.32 2.45 -4.23
CA PRO A 67 5.45 1.84 -5.56
C PRO A 67 6.50 0.71 -5.61
N HIS A 68 7.53 0.73 -4.76
CA HIS A 68 8.59 -0.30 -4.75
C HIS A 68 8.14 -1.61 -4.10
N VAL A 69 7.04 -1.60 -3.35
CA VAL A 69 6.51 -2.78 -2.67
C VAL A 69 5.53 -3.52 -3.59
N ARG A 70 5.91 -4.75 -3.94
CA ARG A 70 5.09 -5.70 -4.71
C ARG A 70 4.12 -6.42 -3.80
N LEU A 71 2.89 -6.59 -4.27
CA LEU A 71 1.80 -7.10 -3.46
C LEU A 71 1.60 -8.62 -3.64
N PRO A 72 1.41 -9.38 -2.55
CA PRO A 72 0.94 -10.76 -2.60
C PRO A 72 -0.39 -10.90 -3.35
N ALA A 73 -0.63 -12.06 -3.97
CA ALA A 73 -1.92 -12.35 -4.57
C ALA A 73 -3.08 -12.29 -3.55
N HIS A 74 -4.28 -11.93 -4.03
CA HIS A 74 -5.54 -11.94 -3.26
C HIS A 74 -5.59 -11.04 -2.01
N VAL A 75 -4.75 -10.00 -1.95
CA VAL A 75 -4.89 -8.92 -0.96
C VAL A 75 -5.74 -7.78 -1.53
N THR A 76 -6.45 -7.11 -0.65
CA THR A 76 -7.16 -5.85 -0.91
C THR A 76 -6.46 -4.72 -0.18
N LEU A 77 -6.57 -3.50 -0.70
CA LEU A 77 -6.05 -2.29 -0.05
C LEU A 77 -7.19 -1.45 0.49
N LEU A 78 -6.90 -0.59 1.45
CA LEU A 78 -7.84 0.46 1.84
C LEU A 78 -8.11 1.40 0.66
N SER A 79 -9.34 1.88 0.54
CA SER A 79 -9.64 2.97 -0.40
C SER A 79 -8.97 4.28 0.06
N PRO A 80 -8.54 5.14 -0.88
CA PRO A 80 -8.08 6.49 -0.57
C PRO A 80 -9.13 7.26 0.24
N ALA A 81 -8.75 7.76 1.41
CA ALA A 81 -9.62 8.54 2.29
C ALA A 81 -8.80 9.35 3.30
N VAL A 82 -9.40 10.42 3.83
CA VAL A 82 -8.82 11.17 4.95
C VAL A 82 -8.84 10.30 6.21
N ARG A 83 -7.67 10.02 6.77
CA ARG A 83 -7.49 9.30 8.04
C ARG A 83 -6.59 10.09 8.98
N ARG A 84 -6.68 9.83 10.29
CA ARG A 84 -5.79 10.46 11.27
C ARG A 84 -4.36 9.94 11.09
N HIS A 85 -3.38 10.79 11.34
CA HIS A 85 -1.95 10.47 11.14
C HIS A 85 -1.36 9.57 12.22
N ASP A 86 -1.99 9.54 13.40
CA ASP A 86 -1.55 8.79 14.57
C ASP A 86 -2.07 7.33 14.56
N MET A 87 -2.81 6.93 13.52
CA MET A 87 -3.29 5.57 13.38
C MET A 87 -2.15 4.65 13.02
N THR A 88 -1.93 3.62 13.85
CA THR A 88 -0.98 2.55 13.56
C THR A 88 -1.48 1.65 12.43
N ALA A 89 -0.59 0.81 11.88
CA ALA A 89 -0.98 -0.20 10.88
C ALA A 89 -2.12 -1.11 11.38
N VAL A 90 -2.14 -1.47 12.67
CA VAL A 90 -3.21 -2.28 13.27
C VAL A 90 -4.52 -1.49 13.38
N ASP A 91 -4.47 -0.21 13.77
CA ASP A 91 -5.68 0.64 13.83
C ASP A 91 -6.34 0.81 12.45
N LEU A 92 -5.53 0.87 11.39
CA LEU A 92 -5.99 1.01 10.01
C LEU A 92 -6.77 -0.21 9.50
N LEU A 93 -6.57 -1.40 10.07
CA LEU A 93 -7.34 -2.59 9.69
C LEU A 93 -8.84 -2.44 10.01
N GLY A 94 -9.16 -1.73 11.10
CA GLY A 94 -10.52 -1.63 11.63
C GLY A 94 -11.04 -2.98 12.14
N ALA A 95 -12.32 -3.27 11.89
CA ALA A 95 -12.92 -4.55 12.29
C ALA A 95 -12.41 -5.72 11.43
N VAL A 96 -11.71 -6.66 12.05
CA VAL A 96 -11.17 -7.89 11.46
C VAL A 96 -11.29 -9.05 12.45
N THR A 97 -11.42 -10.27 11.93
CA THR A 97 -11.57 -11.51 12.72
C THR A 97 -10.23 -12.10 13.15
N VAL A 98 -9.20 -11.90 12.33
CA VAL A 98 -7.82 -12.37 12.51
C VAL A 98 -6.90 -11.30 11.95
N ALA A 99 -5.77 -11.02 12.61
CA ALA A 99 -4.82 -10.00 12.20
C ALA A 99 -3.38 -10.44 12.47
N ALA A 100 -2.49 -10.15 11.52
CA ALA A 100 -1.05 -10.25 11.69
C ALA A 100 -0.42 -8.88 11.46
N ALA A 101 0.71 -8.63 12.11
CA ALA A 101 1.42 -7.35 12.01
C ALA A 101 2.93 -7.55 12.08
N HIS A 102 3.64 -6.55 11.56
CA HIS A 102 5.08 -6.40 11.63
C HIS A 102 5.38 -4.98 12.08
N ASP A 103 6.13 -4.85 13.17
CA ASP A 103 6.59 -3.56 13.66
C ASP A 103 7.84 -3.13 12.91
N ALA A 104 7.92 -1.84 12.56
CA ALA A 104 9.07 -1.27 11.85
C ALA A 104 10.42 -1.67 12.46
N ASN A 105 11.36 -2.06 11.60
CA ASN A 105 12.71 -2.53 11.91
C ASN A 105 12.80 -3.83 12.72
N SER A 106 11.68 -4.51 12.95
CA SER A 106 11.70 -5.84 13.55
C SER A 106 12.32 -6.87 12.60
N TYR A 107 12.80 -7.97 13.17
CA TYR A 107 13.30 -9.08 12.36
C TYR A 107 12.18 -9.68 11.51
N VAL A 108 12.45 -9.85 10.21
CA VAL A 108 11.55 -10.56 9.30
C VAL A 108 12.12 -11.93 9.04
N VAL A 109 11.28 -12.96 9.17
CA VAL A 109 11.67 -14.35 8.92
C VAL A 109 12.10 -14.53 7.45
N GLU A 110 13.10 -15.35 7.19
CA GLU A 110 13.52 -15.69 5.83
C GLU A 110 12.40 -16.40 5.04
N PRO A 111 12.32 -16.20 3.70
CA PRO A 111 11.26 -16.80 2.90
C PRO A 111 11.37 -18.33 2.88
N GLY A 112 10.24 -19.00 3.12
CA GLY A 112 10.13 -20.47 3.10
C GLY A 112 9.55 -21.02 1.79
N SER A 113 9.26 -22.32 1.74
CA SER A 113 8.58 -22.96 0.60
C SER A 113 7.16 -22.43 0.36
N ASP A 114 6.53 -21.91 1.41
CA ASP A 114 5.13 -21.49 1.42
C ASP A 114 4.97 -19.98 1.22
N GLU A 115 6.00 -19.35 0.64
CA GLU A 115 6.05 -17.92 0.35
C GLU A 115 4.93 -17.52 -0.63
N PRO A 116 4.17 -16.45 -0.34
CA PRO A 116 3.12 -16.00 -1.24
C PRO A 116 3.69 -15.42 -2.54
N VAL A 117 3.03 -15.71 -3.65
CA VAL A 117 3.40 -15.15 -4.96
C VAL A 117 3.05 -13.65 -5.02
N LEU A 118 4.02 -12.82 -5.41
CA LEU A 118 3.90 -11.36 -5.52
C LEU A 118 3.28 -10.91 -6.86
N SER A 119 2.02 -11.31 -7.11
CA SER A 119 1.28 -11.04 -8.34
C SER A 119 0.03 -10.17 -8.17
N GLY A 120 -0.22 -9.63 -6.97
CA GLY A 120 -1.44 -8.93 -6.60
C GLY A 120 -1.54 -7.46 -7.06
N ASP A 121 -0.43 -6.85 -7.49
CA ASP A 121 -0.33 -5.39 -7.71
C ASP A 121 -1.44 -4.82 -8.59
N ARG A 122 -1.68 -5.42 -9.75
CA ARG A 122 -2.67 -4.91 -10.70
C ARG A 122 -4.07 -4.93 -10.10
N LEU A 123 -4.48 -6.06 -9.53
CA LEU A 123 -5.83 -6.21 -8.98
C LEU A 123 -6.04 -5.26 -7.79
N ALA A 124 -5.10 -5.25 -6.85
CA ALA A 124 -5.22 -4.51 -5.60
C ALA A 124 -5.20 -2.98 -5.83
N ARG A 125 -4.33 -2.49 -6.72
CA ARG A 125 -4.17 -1.05 -6.97
C ARG A 125 -5.22 -0.50 -7.94
N SER A 126 -5.80 -1.32 -8.82
CA SER A 126 -6.88 -0.91 -9.72
C SER A 126 -8.23 -0.74 -9.03
N ALA A 127 -8.36 -1.14 -7.77
CA ALA A 127 -9.57 -0.94 -6.97
C ALA A 127 -9.71 0.50 -6.43
N ALA A 128 -8.71 1.36 -6.60
CA ALA A 128 -8.81 2.77 -6.24
C ALA A 128 -9.87 3.47 -7.13
N PRO A 129 -10.68 4.39 -6.57
CA PRO A 129 -11.63 5.16 -7.36
C PRO A 129 -10.96 5.90 -8.51
N ASP A 130 -11.64 6.01 -9.64
CA ASP A 130 -11.15 6.80 -10.77
C ASP A 130 -11.11 8.29 -10.41
N VAL A 131 -9.99 8.93 -10.74
CA VAL A 131 -9.83 10.38 -10.64
C VAL A 131 -10.38 11.03 -11.90
N ASP A 132 -11.37 11.89 -11.71
CA ASP A 132 -11.92 12.71 -12.79
C ASP A 132 -10.82 13.51 -13.47
N GLU A 133 -10.83 13.48 -14.81
CA GLU A 133 -9.84 14.17 -15.66
C GLU A 133 -8.39 13.91 -15.19
N LEU A 134 -8.02 12.64 -14.96
CA LEU A 134 -6.71 12.20 -14.47
C LEU A 134 -5.52 13.02 -14.98
N GLY A 135 -5.47 13.26 -16.30
CA GLY A 135 -4.41 14.04 -16.94
C GLY A 135 -4.35 15.49 -16.47
N PRO A 136 -5.39 16.32 -16.74
CA PRO A 136 -5.50 17.67 -16.20
C PRO A 136 -5.28 17.76 -14.69
N THR A 137 -5.89 16.87 -13.91
CA THR A 137 -5.78 16.85 -12.44
C THR A 137 -4.33 16.62 -11.99
N LEU A 138 -3.60 15.69 -12.61
CA LEU A 138 -2.19 15.46 -12.30
C LEU A 138 -1.31 16.69 -12.64
N VAL A 139 -1.47 17.26 -13.83
CA VAL A 139 -0.69 18.44 -14.25
C VAL A 139 -0.93 19.62 -13.31
N ASP A 140 -2.18 19.83 -12.91
CA ASP A 140 -2.55 20.90 -11.98
C ASP A 140 -1.99 20.66 -10.57
N ALA A 141 -2.02 19.43 -10.08
CA ALA A 141 -1.42 19.05 -8.80
C ALA A 141 0.10 19.31 -8.78
N VAL A 142 0.81 18.89 -9.83
CA VAL A 142 2.25 19.12 -9.99
C VAL A 142 2.56 20.62 -10.06
N ARG A 143 1.83 21.38 -10.89
CA ARG A 143 2.04 22.83 -11.07
C ARG A 143 1.92 23.62 -9.78
N ARG A 144 1.03 23.22 -8.87
CA ARG A 144 0.78 23.92 -7.58
C ARG A 144 1.79 23.55 -6.49
N ARG A 145 2.74 22.66 -6.76
CA ARG A 145 3.62 22.08 -5.74
C ARG A 145 5.05 22.59 -5.88
N ASP A 146 5.42 23.52 -5.01
CA ASP A 146 6.74 24.16 -5.01
C ASP A 146 7.88 23.21 -4.60
N GLY A 147 7.58 22.16 -3.82
CA GLY A 147 8.57 21.19 -3.32
C GLY A 147 9.02 20.14 -4.34
N LEU A 148 8.37 20.04 -5.50
CA LEU A 148 8.70 19.02 -6.49
C LEU A 148 10.01 19.33 -7.23
N PRO A 149 10.79 18.29 -7.58
CA PRO A 149 11.98 18.46 -8.40
C PRO A 149 11.59 19.01 -9.78
N ARG A 150 12.44 19.88 -10.35
CA ARG A 150 12.18 20.55 -11.64
C ARG A 150 11.83 19.59 -12.77
N ILE A 151 12.38 18.37 -12.74
CA ILE A 151 12.08 17.35 -13.75
C ILE A 151 10.59 16.99 -13.78
N ALA A 152 9.94 16.88 -12.63
CA ALA A 152 8.51 16.59 -12.55
C ALA A 152 7.67 17.69 -13.20
N GLN A 153 8.01 18.96 -12.94
CA GLN A 153 7.37 20.13 -13.56
C GLN A 153 7.53 20.12 -15.09
N ALA A 154 8.69 19.70 -15.58
CA ALA A 154 8.98 19.67 -17.01
C ALA A 154 8.20 18.57 -17.75
N ILE A 155 8.06 17.38 -17.15
CA ILE A 155 7.58 16.20 -17.88
C ILE A 155 6.16 15.77 -17.56
N ALA A 156 5.50 16.32 -16.52
CA ALA A 156 4.13 15.94 -16.17
C ALA A 156 3.14 16.14 -17.34
N ALA A 157 3.16 17.31 -17.99
CA ALA A 157 2.28 17.58 -19.12
C ALA A 157 2.64 16.75 -20.38
N PRO A 158 3.92 16.61 -20.78
CA PRO A 158 4.32 15.68 -21.84
C PRO A 158 3.90 14.22 -21.60
N ALA A 159 4.08 13.71 -20.38
CA ALA A 159 3.70 12.35 -20.00
C ALA A 159 2.18 12.12 -20.15
N VAL A 160 1.37 13.06 -19.66
CA VAL A 160 -0.10 13.02 -19.81
C VAL A 160 -0.53 13.06 -21.28
N ARG A 161 0.09 13.93 -22.10
CA ARG A 161 -0.25 14.08 -23.52
C ARG A 161 0.31 12.95 -24.40
N LYS A 162 1.15 12.07 -23.85
CA LYS A 162 1.89 11.03 -24.59
C LYS A 162 2.70 11.61 -25.76
N THR A 163 3.24 12.83 -25.59
CA THR A 163 4.00 13.54 -26.63
C THR A 163 5.49 13.21 -26.62
N GLY A 164 5.91 12.26 -25.79
CA GLY A 164 7.29 11.82 -25.62
C GLY A 164 7.95 12.44 -24.39
N VAL A 165 8.69 11.60 -23.66
CA VAL A 165 9.62 11.97 -22.57
C VAL A 165 10.95 11.32 -22.94
N LEU A 166 12.05 12.05 -22.85
CA LEU A 166 13.37 11.50 -23.19
C LEU A 166 13.80 10.46 -22.16
N ASP A 167 14.58 9.45 -22.58
CA ASP A 167 15.09 8.43 -21.66
C ASP A 167 15.91 9.04 -20.50
N SER A 168 16.66 10.12 -20.77
CA SER A 168 17.42 10.86 -19.77
C SER A 168 16.51 11.58 -18.76
N GLU A 169 15.38 12.12 -19.21
CA GLU A 169 14.38 12.76 -18.37
C GLU A 169 13.65 11.73 -17.49
N ALA A 170 13.27 10.60 -18.08
CA ALA A 170 12.69 9.47 -17.35
C ALA A 170 13.67 8.93 -16.30
N GLN A 171 14.96 8.83 -16.63
CA GLN A 171 15.98 8.41 -15.67
C GLN A 171 16.15 9.41 -14.53
N LEU A 172 16.12 10.71 -14.81
CA LEU A 172 16.19 11.75 -13.78
C LEU A 172 14.95 11.75 -12.87
N LEU A 173 13.77 11.47 -13.42
CA LEU A 173 12.56 11.25 -12.62
C LEU A 173 12.72 10.05 -11.69
N ARG A 174 13.18 8.90 -12.21
CA ARG A 174 13.41 7.68 -11.41
C ARG A 174 14.40 7.91 -10.27
N GLN A 175 15.47 8.66 -10.52
CA GLN A 175 16.38 9.06 -9.44
C GLN A 175 15.66 9.90 -8.39
N SER A 176 14.84 10.86 -8.82
CA SER A 176 14.06 11.71 -7.90
C SER A 176 13.06 10.88 -7.06
N VAL A 177 12.43 9.86 -7.64
CA VAL A 177 11.57 8.90 -6.92
C VAL A 177 12.36 8.12 -5.88
N ALA A 178 13.55 7.62 -6.24
CA ALA A 178 14.41 6.90 -5.31
C ALA A 178 14.91 7.78 -4.16
N ASP A 179 15.27 9.03 -4.44
CA ASP A 179 15.75 9.99 -3.45
C ASP A 179 14.66 10.33 -2.43
N ILE A 180 13.43 10.61 -2.90
CA ILE A 180 12.32 10.90 -1.99
C ILE A 180 11.87 9.67 -1.20
N GLN A 181 11.87 8.49 -1.84
CA GLN A 181 11.63 7.23 -1.15
C GLN A 181 12.61 7.09 0.02
N GLN A 182 13.91 7.20 -0.25
CA GLN A 182 14.91 7.02 0.80
C GLN A 182 14.78 8.07 1.90
N SER A 183 14.51 9.33 1.54
CA SER A 183 14.29 10.40 2.52
C SER A 183 13.07 10.17 3.39
N VAL A 184 11.93 9.79 2.82
CA VAL A 184 10.69 9.51 3.56
C VAL A 184 10.87 8.31 4.48
N ILE A 185 11.41 7.20 3.96
CA ILE A 185 11.57 5.99 4.76
C ILE A 185 12.61 6.19 5.88
N ALA A 186 13.68 6.95 5.65
CA ALA A 186 14.66 7.25 6.70
C ALA A 186 14.10 8.15 7.83
N ALA A 187 13.09 8.98 7.52
CA ALA A 187 12.44 9.84 8.49
C ALA A 187 11.26 9.16 9.21
N TYR A 188 10.82 7.97 8.76
CA TYR A 188 9.73 7.24 9.38
C TYR A 188 10.04 6.90 10.85
N PRO A 189 9.09 7.06 11.80
CA PRO A 189 7.67 7.40 11.61
C PRO A 189 7.36 8.90 11.57
N ASP A 190 8.37 9.77 11.73
CA ASP A 190 8.23 11.22 11.87
C ASP A 190 8.29 11.97 10.51
N HIS A 191 8.11 11.26 9.40
CA HIS A 191 8.16 11.85 8.06
C HIS A 191 6.99 12.82 7.82
N GLY A 192 7.26 13.90 7.09
CA GLY A 192 6.22 14.85 6.73
C GLY A 192 5.24 14.28 5.69
N LEU A 193 3.94 14.45 5.91
CA LEU A 193 2.91 14.06 4.92
C LEU A 193 3.07 14.77 3.57
N ALA A 194 3.66 15.97 3.57
CA ALA A 194 3.98 16.68 2.34
C ALA A 194 4.98 15.90 1.46
N ALA A 195 6.02 15.32 2.06
CA ALA A 195 7.00 14.51 1.34
C ALA A 195 6.40 13.20 0.82
N ALA A 196 5.52 12.55 1.59
CA ALA A 196 4.75 11.40 1.10
C ALA A 196 3.86 11.76 -0.09
N GLY A 197 3.20 12.93 -0.06
CA GLY A 197 2.41 13.44 -1.18
C GLY A 197 3.25 13.74 -2.42
N ASP A 198 4.44 14.31 -2.24
CA ASP A 198 5.38 14.56 -3.35
C ASP A 198 5.83 13.24 -3.99
N TRP A 199 6.08 12.21 -3.17
CA TRP A 199 6.40 10.87 -3.64
C TRP A 199 5.25 10.25 -4.44
N MET A 200 4.00 10.40 -3.99
CA MET A 200 2.82 9.95 -4.74
C MET A 200 2.73 10.61 -6.13
N LEU A 201 2.98 11.91 -6.23
CA LEU A 201 2.95 12.61 -7.53
C LEU A 201 4.06 12.13 -8.46
N LEU A 202 5.28 11.95 -7.94
CA LEU A 202 6.40 11.43 -8.75
C LEU A 202 6.11 10.00 -9.24
N ALA A 203 5.58 9.14 -8.39
CA ALA A 203 5.16 7.78 -8.75
C ALA A 203 4.02 7.78 -9.78
N ALA A 204 3.10 8.75 -9.72
CA ALA A 204 2.03 8.88 -10.72
C ALA A 204 2.57 9.26 -12.11
N ILE A 205 3.54 10.17 -12.18
CA ILE A 205 4.20 10.56 -13.44
C ILE A 205 4.99 9.39 -14.01
N GLU A 206 5.78 8.69 -13.17
CA GLU A 206 6.54 7.50 -13.57
C GLU A 206 5.62 6.43 -14.15
N ALA A 207 4.51 6.13 -13.46
CA ALA A 207 3.51 5.19 -13.93
C ALA A 207 2.91 5.58 -15.30
N LEU A 208 2.70 6.88 -15.58
CA LEU A 208 2.23 7.32 -16.89
C LEU A 208 3.28 7.12 -17.99
N ILE A 209 4.55 7.39 -17.70
CA ILE A 209 5.67 7.17 -18.63
C ILE A 209 5.75 5.69 -19.01
N ASP A 210 5.54 4.80 -18.04
CA ASP A 210 5.54 3.35 -18.25
C ASP A 210 4.21 2.81 -18.85
N GLY A 211 3.24 3.68 -19.14
CA GLY A 211 1.95 3.29 -19.72
C GLY A 211 0.96 2.65 -18.73
N HIS A 212 1.23 2.72 -17.43
CA HIS A 212 0.40 2.15 -16.36
C HIS A 212 -0.63 3.17 -15.83
N THR A 213 -1.65 3.49 -16.64
CA THR A 213 -2.69 4.48 -16.28
C THR A 213 -3.41 4.15 -14.97
N TYR A 214 -3.71 2.88 -14.69
CA TYR A 214 -4.35 2.47 -13.43
C TYR A 214 -3.48 2.78 -12.20
N LEU A 215 -2.16 2.69 -12.34
CA LEU A 215 -1.22 2.94 -11.25
C LEU A 215 -1.05 4.44 -11.03
N ALA A 216 -1.00 5.22 -12.11
CA ALA A 216 -1.06 6.67 -12.04
C ALA A 216 -2.35 7.15 -11.34
N ASN A 217 -3.49 6.55 -11.68
CA ASN A 217 -4.76 6.79 -11.01
C ASN A 217 -4.69 6.49 -9.50
N TYR A 218 -4.18 5.31 -9.13
CA TYR A 218 -3.99 4.91 -7.74
C TYR A 218 -3.19 5.94 -6.95
N HIS A 219 -2.02 6.36 -7.46
CA HIS A 219 -1.16 7.32 -6.75
C HIS A 219 -1.81 8.71 -6.63
N LEU A 220 -2.47 9.19 -7.69
CA LEU A 220 -3.14 10.50 -7.66
C LEU A 220 -4.38 10.50 -6.73
N ALA A 221 -5.15 9.41 -6.71
CA ALA A 221 -6.29 9.27 -5.80
C ALA A 221 -5.86 9.35 -4.33
N TRP A 222 -4.74 8.71 -3.98
CA TRP A 222 -4.14 8.81 -2.65
C TRP A 222 -3.59 10.20 -2.34
N PHE A 223 -2.93 10.85 -3.31
CA PHE A 223 -2.48 12.24 -3.15
C PHE A 223 -3.66 13.18 -2.85
N ASN A 224 -4.75 13.06 -3.61
CA ASN A 224 -5.95 13.89 -3.42
C ASN A 224 -6.56 13.70 -2.01
N ALA A 225 -6.67 12.46 -1.55
CA ALA A 225 -7.13 12.16 -0.20
C ALA A 225 -6.22 12.74 0.89
N LEU A 226 -4.90 12.73 0.67
CA LEU A 226 -3.92 13.28 1.60
C LEU A 226 -3.98 14.82 1.66
N VAL A 227 -4.13 15.50 0.52
CA VAL A 227 -4.17 16.97 0.47
C VAL A 227 -5.49 17.54 0.98
N LEU A 228 -6.62 16.86 0.75
CA LEU A 228 -7.93 17.26 1.31
C LEU A 228 -7.88 17.40 2.84
N ARG A 229 -7.03 16.63 3.50
CA ARG A 229 -6.79 16.71 4.95
C ARG A 229 -6.05 17.97 5.39
N VAL A 230 -5.13 18.48 4.57
CA VAL A 230 -4.35 19.68 4.92
C VAL A 230 -5.21 20.94 4.88
N THR A 231 -6.32 20.90 4.12
CA THR A 231 -7.27 22.01 3.98
C THR A 231 -8.45 21.97 4.97
N SER A 232 -8.59 20.89 5.76
CA SER A 232 -9.68 20.68 6.73
C SER A 232 -9.20 20.89 8.17
#